data_AF-A0A1V9GAJ2-F1
#
_entry.id   AF-A0A1V9GAJ2-F1
#
_cell.length_a   1.000
_cell.length_b   1.000
_cell.length_c   1.000
_cell.angle_alpha   90.00
_cell.angle_beta   90.00
_cell.angle_gamma   90.00
#
_symmetry.space_group_name_H-M   'P 1'
#
loop_
_entity.id
_entity.type
_entity.pdbx_description
1 polymer ?
#
loop_
_entity_poly.entity_id
_entity_poly.type
_entity_poly.pdbx_seq_one_letter_code
_entity_poly.pdbx_strand_id
1 'polypeptide(L)'
;MENINIPFEGNGLSCVAVVKLDGIADSWIAHAKISGHPKISELHIHFRLGDYLIPLFSSESELQFFSPLLCKIDEKAKMLLPTQFEEGLEAE
;
A
#
# COMPACT_ATOMS: atom_id res chain seq x y z
N MET A 1 -7.80 -13.84 1.10
CA MET A 1 -7.57 -12.40 1.32
C MET A 1 -7.34 -12.18 2.79
N GLU A 2 -6.12 -11.78 3.15
CA GLU A 2 -5.73 -11.54 4.54
C GLU A 2 -5.87 -10.04 4.88
N ASN A 3 -6.29 -9.75 6.11
CA ASN A 3 -6.32 -8.38 6.62
C ASN A 3 -5.00 -8.10 7.33
N ILE A 4 -4.24 -7.14 6.83
CA ILE A 4 -2.94 -6.74 7.38
C ILE A 4 -3.14 -5.48 8.21
N ASN A 5 -2.88 -5.56 9.51
CA ASN A 5 -2.89 -4.38 10.37
C ASN A 5 -1.54 -3.66 10.28
N ILE A 6 -1.55 -2.45 9.76
CA ILE A 6 -0.36 -1.62 9.58
C ILE A 6 -0.49 -0.37 10.45
N PRO A 7 0.23 -0.29 11.58
CA PRO A 7 0.37 0.95 12.32
C PRO A 7 1.29 1.90 11.54
N PHE A 8 0.92 3.15 11.46
CA PHE A 8 1.72 4.20 10.82
C PHE A 8 1.56 5.52 11.57
N GLU A 9 2.54 6.39 11.44
CA GLU A 9 2.51 7.73 12.01
C GLU A 9 2.64 8.73 10.87
N GLY A 10 1.63 9.58 10.71
CA GLY A 10 1.64 10.68 9.74
C GLY A 10 1.60 11.99 10.50
N ASN A 11 2.53 12.91 10.23
CA ASN A 11 2.58 14.25 10.84
C ASN A 11 2.37 14.27 12.38
N GLY A 12 2.93 13.29 13.11
CA GLY A 12 2.82 13.18 14.57
C GLY A 12 1.51 12.57 15.09
N LEU A 13 0.63 12.06 14.22
CA LEU A 13 -0.57 11.33 14.60
C LEU A 13 -0.41 9.84 14.33
N SER A 14 -0.50 9.03 15.39
CA SER A 14 -0.49 7.58 15.28
C SER A 14 -1.85 7.08 14.78
N CYS A 15 -1.83 6.34 13.68
CA CYS A 15 -3.01 5.76 13.04
C CYS A 15 -2.80 4.26 12.79
N VAL A 16 -3.90 3.56 12.58
CA VAL A 16 -3.88 2.14 12.19
C VAL A 16 -4.64 1.97 10.90
N ALA A 17 -4.02 1.32 9.92
CA ALA A 17 -4.65 0.93 8.68
C ALA A 17 -4.91 -0.57 8.68
N VAL A 18 -6.15 -0.98 8.40
CA VAL A 18 -6.49 -2.37 8.09
C VAL A 18 -6.47 -2.52 6.58
N VAL A 19 -5.45 -3.19 6.06
CA VAL A 19 -5.18 -3.27 4.62
C VAL A 19 -5.57 -4.65 4.10
N LYS A 20 -6.37 -4.67 3.05
CA LYS A 20 -6.64 -5.86 2.24
C LYS A 20 -5.85 -5.75 0.96
N LEU A 21 -5.01 -6.75 0.68
CA LEU A 21 -4.28 -6.86 -0.57
C LEU A 21 -4.98 -7.85 -1.49
N ASP A 22 -5.13 -7.45 -2.74
CA ASP A 22 -5.64 -8.29 -3.83
C ASP A 22 -4.66 -8.22 -5.01
N GLY A 23 -4.08 -9.37 -5.38
CA GLY A 23 -3.12 -9.47 -6.47
C GLY A 23 -3.84 -9.80 -7.78
N ILE A 24 -3.64 -8.99 -8.81
CA ILE A 24 -4.23 -9.16 -10.14
C ILE A 24 -3.12 -9.12 -11.19
N ALA A 25 -2.69 -10.29 -11.65
CA ALA A 25 -1.66 -10.46 -12.68
C ALA A 25 -0.38 -9.65 -12.40
N ASP A 26 -0.13 -8.56 -13.14
CA ASP A 26 1.01 -7.64 -13.04
C ASP A 26 0.74 -6.43 -12.12
N SER A 27 -0.32 -6.48 -11.34
CA SER A 27 -0.74 -5.39 -10.45
C SER A 27 -1.31 -5.93 -9.15
N TRP A 28 -1.45 -5.06 -8.17
CA TRP A 28 -2.18 -5.38 -6.95
C TRP A 28 -2.87 -4.14 -6.42
N ILE A 29 -3.98 -4.39 -5.75
CA ILE A 29 -4.85 -3.38 -5.19
C ILE A 29 -4.80 -3.53 -3.67
N ALA A 30 -4.58 -2.41 -2.98
CA ALA A 30 -4.68 -2.33 -1.54
C ALA A 30 -5.89 -1.48 -1.15
N HIS A 31 -6.81 -2.08 -0.41
CA HIS A 31 -7.89 -1.36 0.25
C HIS A 31 -7.53 -1.20 1.72
N ALA A 32 -7.19 0.03 2.13
CA ALA A 32 -6.77 0.37 3.47
C ALA A 32 -7.87 1.13 4.20
N LYS A 33 -8.42 0.55 5.27
CA LYS A 33 -9.33 1.24 6.20
C LYS A 33 -8.54 1.91 7.30
N ILE A 34 -8.62 3.23 7.38
CA ILE A 34 -7.86 4.06 8.31
C ILE A 34 -8.68 4.32 9.58
N SER A 35 -8.08 4.05 10.74
CA SER A 35 -8.61 4.44 12.04
C SER A 35 -7.67 5.46 12.70
N GLY A 36 -8.24 6.54 13.24
CA GLY A 36 -7.51 7.61 13.92
C GLY A 36 -7.33 8.89 13.11
N HIS A 37 -7.55 8.86 11.78
CA HIS A 37 -7.49 10.06 10.95
C HIS A 37 -8.85 10.80 10.93
N PRO A 38 -8.91 12.14 11.09
CA PRO A 38 -10.17 12.87 11.30
C PRO A 38 -11.06 13.00 10.06
N LYS A 39 -10.52 12.82 8.85
CA LYS A 39 -11.24 13.07 7.59
C LYS A 39 -11.26 11.91 6.61
N ILE A 40 -10.31 10.97 6.75
CA ILE A 40 -10.08 9.90 5.78
C ILE A 40 -10.22 8.59 6.54
N SER A 41 -11.19 7.79 6.15
CA SER A 41 -11.48 6.49 6.75
C SER A 41 -11.13 5.32 5.82
N GLU A 42 -10.91 5.57 4.54
CA GLU A 42 -10.61 4.55 3.55
C GLU A 42 -9.69 5.09 2.44
N LEU A 43 -8.76 4.26 1.99
CA LEU A 43 -7.85 4.52 0.88
C LEU A 43 -7.84 3.32 -0.05
N HIS A 44 -8.06 3.58 -1.34
CA HIS A 44 -7.89 2.59 -2.40
C HIS A 44 -6.63 2.92 -3.17
N ILE A 45 -5.75 1.93 -3.26
CA ILE A 45 -4.39 2.13 -3.73
C ILE A 45 -4.11 1.07 -4.79
N HIS A 46 -3.81 1.48 -6.01
CA HIS A 46 -3.49 0.59 -7.12
C HIS A 46 -2.00 0.64 -7.40
N PHE A 47 -1.33 -0.49 -7.25
CA PHE A 47 0.08 -0.67 -7.53
C PHE A 47 0.23 -1.46 -8.82
N ARG A 48 1.04 -0.95 -9.75
CA ARG A 48 1.48 -1.70 -10.92
C ARG A 48 2.93 -2.14 -10.70
N LEU A 49 3.27 -3.38 -11.06
CA LEU A 49 4.67 -3.80 -11.13
C LEU A 49 5.37 -2.97 -12.22
N GLY A 50 6.11 -1.95 -11.82
CA GLY A 50 6.80 -1.03 -12.74
C GLY A 50 7.03 0.36 -12.15
N ASP A 51 5.98 1.14 -11.89
CA ASP A 51 6.15 2.61 -11.72
C ASP A 51 5.02 3.32 -10.91
N TYR A 52 4.85 3.02 -9.63
CA TYR A 52 4.13 3.90 -8.67
C TYR A 52 2.59 3.96 -8.66
N LEU A 53 2.13 4.50 -7.52
CA LEU A 53 0.77 4.75 -7.07
C LEU A 53 0.27 6.14 -7.42
N ILE A 54 -1.04 6.28 -7.64
CA ILE A 54 -1.71 7.60 -7.57
C ILE A 54 -2.89 7.52 -6.59
N PRO A 55 -2.66 7.71 -5.28
CA PRO A 55 -3.73 8.07 -4.38
C PRO A 55 -4.19 9.50 -4.70
N LEU A 56 -5.48 9.67 -5.00
CA LEU A 56 -6.10 10.98 -5.17
C LEU A 56 -6.30 11.62 -3.79
N PHE A 57 -5.28 12.34 -3.31
CA PHE A 57 -5.40 13.16 -2.12
C PHE A 57 -5.96 14.54 -2.46
N SER A 58 -6.72 15.12 -1.54
CA SER A 58 -7.27 16.47 -1.71
C SER A 58 -6.22 17.55 -1.48
N SER A 59 -5.08 17.19 -0.89
CA SER A 59 -3.97 18.10 -0.60
C SER A 59 -2.62 17.40 -0.48
N GLU A 60 -1.53 18.13 -0.71
CA GLU A 60 -0.16 17.66 -0.52
C GLU A 60 0.14 17.22 0.93
N SER A 61 -0.52 17.87 1.90
CA SER A 61 -0.38 17.52 3.32
C SER A 61 -0.93 16.11 3.63
N GLU A 62 -1.97 15.67 2.94
CA GLU A 62 -2.49 14.30 3.04
C GLU A 62 -1.52 13.31 2.40
N LEU A 63 -0.91 13.65 1.26
CA LEU A 63 0.13 12.82 0.64
C LEU A 63 1.29 12.58 1.60
N GLN A 64 1.79 13.63 2.25
CA GLN A 64 2.88 13.52 3.23
C GLN A 64 2.45 12.68 4.45
N PHE A 65 1.21 12.83 4.90
CA PHE A 65 0.66 12.06 6.03
C PHE A 65 0.63 10.55 5.76
N PHE A 66 0.20 10.13 4.56
CA PHE A 66 0.04 8.72 4.23
C PHE A 66 1.27 8.09 3.59
N SER A 67 2.28 8.87 3.20
CA SER A 67 3.54 8.35 2.64
C SER A 67 4.15 7.19 3.47
N PRO A 68 4.21 7.25 4.82
CA PRO A 68 4.71 6.13 5.63
C PRO A 68 3.86 4.86 5.54
N LEU A 69 2.54 5.00 5.36
CA LEU A 69 1.63 3.88 5.15
C LEU A 69 1.87 3.24 3.78
N LEU A 70 2.02 4.04 2.73
CA LEU A 70 2.24 3.56 1.36
C LEU A 70 3.52 2.71 1.27
N CYS A 71 4.62 3.15 1.88
CA CYS A 71 5.87 2.39 1.92
C CYS A 71 5.67 1.02 2.61
N LYS A 72 4.99 0.98 3.76
CA LYS A 72 4.75 -0.28 4.48
C LYS A 72 3.84 -1.24 3.71
N ILE A 73 2.85 -0.71 2.99
CA ILE A 73 1.97 -1.50 2.14
C ILE A 73 2.78 -2.13 0.99
N ASP A 74 3.64 -1.35 0.33
CA ASP A 74 4.53 -1.82 -0.74
C ASP A 74 5.49 -2.93 -0.25
N GLU A 75 6.15 -2.73 0.89
CA GLU A 75 7.01 -3.75 1.50
C GLU A 75 6.26 -5.06 1.78
N LYS A 76 5.04 -4.96 2.33
CA LYS A 76 4.21 -6.14 2.62
C LYS A 76 3.74 -6.84 1.38
N ALA A 77 3.34 -6.10 0.34
CA ALA A 77 2.94 -6.69 -0.91
C ALA A 77 4.10 -7.41 -1.60
N LYS A 78 5.30 -6.84 -1.61
CA LYS A 78 6.52 -7.49 -2.13
C LYS A 78 6.87 -8.79 -1.40
N MET A 79 6.60 -8.88 -0.09
CA MET A 79 6.82 -10.12 0.68
C MET A 79 5.74 -11.19 0.45
N LEU A 80 4.52 -10.78 0.12
CA LEU A 80 3.37 -11.70 -0.02
C LEU A 80 3.12 -12.13 -1.46
N LEU A 81 3.56 -11.34 -2.44
CA LEU A 81 3.50 -11.71 -3.84
C LEU A 81 4.61 -12.73 -4.13
N PRO A 82 4.30 -13.88 -4.74
CA PRO A 82 5.32 -14.81 -5.15
C PRO A 82 6.29 -14.12 -6.10
N THR A 83 7.58 -14.32 -5.87
CA THR A 83 8.68 -13.88 -6.74
C THR A 83 8.61 -14.60 -8.09
N GLN A 84 7.55 -14.42 -8.89
CA GLN A 84 7.45 -15.01 -10.25
C GLN A 84 8.42 -14.35 -11.26
N PHE A 85 9.52 -13.77 -10.79
CA PHE A 85 10.57 -13.18 -11.62
C PHE A 85 12.00 -13.50 -11.14
N GLU A 86 12.21 -14.39 -10.16
CA GLU A 86 13.57 -14.90 -9.89
C GLU A 86 13.99 -16.10 -10.75
N GLU A 87 13.11 -16.63 -11.63
CA GLU A 87 13.47 -17.72 -12.57
C GLU A 87 13.38 -17.32 -14.06
N GLY A 88 13.56 -16.03 -14.37
CA GLY A 88 13.58 -15.53 -15.76
C GLY A 88 14.91 -14.95 -16.24
N LEU A 89 15.96 -14.97 -15.40
CA LEU A 89 17.26 -14.37 -15.72
C LEU A 89 18.45 -15.34 -15.62
N GLU A 90 18.16 -16.65 -15.58
CA GLU A 90 19.14 -17.72 -15.79
C GLU A 90 18.61 -18.74 -16.81
N ALA A 91 18.33 -18.30 -18.04
CA ALA A 91 18.25 -19.20 -19.19
C ALA A 91 18.76 -18.48 -20.45
N GLU A 92 19.92 -18.94 -20.88
CA GLU A 92 20.63 -18.74 -22.17
C GLU A 92 21.55 -17.51 -22.32
#